data_AF-A0A3D4PHM4-F1
#
_entry.id   AF-A0A3D4PHM4-F1
#
_cell.length_a   1.000
_cell.length_b   1.000
_cell.length_c   1.000
_cell.angle_alpha   90.00
_cell.angle_beta   90.00
_cell.angle_gamma   90.00
#
_symmetry.space_group_name_H-M   'P 1'
#
loop_
_entity.id
_entity.type
_entity.pdbx_description
1 polymer ?
#
loop_
_entity_poly.entity_id
_entity_poly.type
_entity_poly.pdbx_seq_one_letter_code
_entity_poly.pdbx_strand_id
1 'polypeptide(L)'
;MRIRAVCIRTSLIFAVMIAGLVPGSVFAQGQNGTQRRELFENLLQSLIDSRMDGVQQQQPQQFYGPPVDRRPPAQDQETRRLVNNFSQEAIRLFDAISTDSRQNPSMRSLLNPTLEVQASATILGQLISQNSDWATVRQEFTTLDRNWRLLSHRLQSTISLSTTARNSVKAMDTIDTQLSKIFDVSPQVDNREFLRLTDTLKADLQSLLDDIAIELGQSQQARQLLVQGRLIEQQVRFMANAIEYQQSHEIAVAEFKKFHELWGPFAAQLWPLNNRYLERSLQRIEQADRELHEILWIDIPVDNTQLSRLTTVLTTDIETLFQTTTLRQLLDMQSRDTLLRSATELHAANKRLTESISQNRNLQQLQADFRIVDQKWRQLEASYSTCNQREILRLIKTTDQTMVSIQQALQVGNVFDHDLAMQILASLENYGEHLQEAFSTKVLPKPQYNRQFSIQGLHTSQQFTAFARNIHYDLAAGSKPEDVRARCDTLVRGWNYLNGEYIHKLNGREREDLNRLSSQITPLIVQLQTMFEV
;
A
#
# COMPACT_ATOMS: atom_id res chain seq x y z
N MET A 1 9.50 7.28 -67.40
CA MET A 1 10.31 6.49 -66.42
C MET A 1 9.69 6.70 -65.05
N ARG A 2 8.80 5.80 -64.58
CA ARG A 2 9.05 4.67 -63.66
C ARG A 2 9.51 5.14 -62.26
N ILE A 3 8.60 5.34 -61.31
CA ILE A 3 8.07 4.38 -60.29
C ILE A 3 9.12 4.07 -59.22
N ARG A 4 9.06 4.66 -58.01
CA ARG A 4 8.33 4.27 -56.77
C ARG A 4 8.74 2.93 -56.14
N ALA A 5 8.91 2.99 -54.81
CA ALA A 5 8.75 1.93 -53.79
C ALA A 5 9.97 1.08 -53.39
N VAL A 6 10.72 1.53 -52.37
CA VAL A 6 11.25 0.69 -51.26
C VAL A 6 11.49 1.61 -50.05
N CYS A 7 10.59 1.61 -49.05
CA CYS A 7 10.89 1.99 -47.65
C CYS A 7 9.71 1.84 -46.66
N ILE A 8 8.59 1.21 -47.03
CA ILE A 8 7.44 0.98 -46.14
C ILE A 8 7.19 -0.52 -45.91
N ARG A 9 8.22 -1.31 -45.56
CA ARG A 9 8.03 -2.77 -45.33
C ARG A 9 8.61 -3.38 -44.05
N THR A 10 9.23 -2.61 -43.15
CA THR A 10 9.81 -3.16 -41.91
C THR A 10 8.98 -2.90 -40.64
N SER A 11 8.04 -1.95 -40.63
CA SER A 11 7.21 -1.70 -39.43
C SER A 11 5.84 -2.41 -39.40
N LEU A 12 5.50 -3.22 -40.41
CA LEU A 12 4.17 -3.85 -40.52
C LEU A 12 4.16 -5.36 -40.20
N ILE A 13 5.30 -5.96 -39.89
CA ILE A 13 5.41 -7.42 -39.60
C ILE A 13 5.37 -7.73 -38.09
N PHE A 14 5.63 -6.75 -37.22
CA PHE A 14 5.50 -6.94 -35.75
C PHE A 14 4.07 -6.78 -35.21
N ALA A 15 3.14 -6.22 -35.99
CA ALA A 15 1.74 -6.03 -35.58
C ALA A 15 0.84 -7.26 -35.83
N VAL A 16 1.31 -8.28 -36.56
CA VAL A 16 0.47 -9.42 -37.00
C VAL A 16 0.68 -10.68 -36.16
N MET A 17 1.69 -10.74 -35.28
CA MET A 17 1.89 -11.88 -34.36
C MET A 17 1.25 -11.72 -32.96
N ILE A 18 0.34 -10.75 -32.78
CA ILE A 18 -0.43 -10.53 -31.54
C ILE A 18 -1.87 -11.05 -31.65
N ALA A 19 -2.32 -11.51 -32.83
CA ALA A 19 -3.71 -11.91 -33.08
C ALA A 19 -3.96 -13.44 -33.06
N GLY A 20 -3.15 -14.21 -32.33
CA GLY A 20 -3.30 -15.66 -32.23
C GLY A 20 -3.66 -16.11 -30.82
N LEU A 21 -4.94 -16.42 -30.60
CA LEU A 21 -5.51 -17.15 -29.43
C LEU A 21 -5.86 -16.36 -28.16
N VAL A 22 -6.45 -15.18 -28.30
CA VAL A 22 -7.56 -14.76 -27.43
C VAL A 22 -8.66 -14.20 -28.34
N PRO A 23 -9.91 -14.70 -28.33
CA PRO A 23 -10.97 -14.11 -29.13
C PRO A 23 -11.29 -12.72 -28.59
N GLY A 24 -10.78 -11.70 -29.29
CA GLY A 24 -11.07 -10.30 -29.04
C GLY A 24 -12.32 -9.84 -29.79
N SER A 25 -13.03 -8.90 -29.16
CA SER A 25 -14.05 -8.00 -29.70
C SER A 25 -15.44 -8.56 -30.04
N VAL A 26 -16.23 -8.80 -29.00
CA VAL A 26 -17.60 -8.27 -28.89
C VAL A 26 -17.77 -7.80 -27.45
N PHE A 27 -18.54 -6.73 -27.20
CA PHE A 27 -18.83 -6.08 -25.90
C PHE A 27 -17.93 -4.91 -25.50
N ALA A 28 -18.01 -3.83 -26.28
CA ALA A 28 -17.89 -2.48 -25.73
C ALA A 28 -19.32 -1.95 -25.47
N GLN A 29 -19.51 -1.31 -24.31
CA GLN A 29 -20.73 -0.67 -23.79
C GLN A 29 -21.80 -1.61 -23.20
N GLY A 30 -21.61 -1.96 -21.91
CA GLY A 30 -22.66 -2.51 -21.03
C GLY A 30 -22.19 -3.49 -19.96
N GLN A 31 -21.00 -4.09 -20.10
CA GLN A 31 -20.56 -5.27 -19.32
C GLN A 31 -19.46 -5.03 -18.27
N ASN A 32 -18.97 -3.80 -18.10
CA ASN A 32 -17.78 -3.54 -17.27
C ASN A 32 -17.95 -3.90 -15.79
N GLY A 33 -19.17 -3.87 -15.23
CA GLY A 33 -19.38 -4.19 -13.80
C GLY A 33 -19.30 -5.69 -13.49
N THR A 34 -19.90 -6.53 -14.32
CA THR A 34 -19.97 -7.98 -14.12
C THR A 34 -18.66 -8.68 -14.42
N GLN A 35 -17.98 -8.33 -15.51
CA GLN A 35 -16.64 -8.87 -15.81
C GLN A 35 -15.60 -8.51 -14.74
N ARG A 36 -15.72 -7.33 -14.10
CA ARG A 36 -14.82 -6.92 -13.01
C ARG A 36 -15.06 -7.70 -11.74
N ARG A 37 -16.33 -7.91 -11.38
CA ARG A 37 -16.70 -8.76 -10.24
C ARG A 37 -16.18 -10.17 -10.43
N GLU A 38 -16.31 -10.71 -11.64
CA GLU A 38 -15.76 -12.03 -12.01
C GLU A 38 -14.23 -12.07 -11.92
N LEU A 39 -13.52 -11.02 -12.34
CA LEU A 39 -12.06 -10.93 -12.17
C LEU A 39 -11.64 -10.91 -10.69
N PHE A 40 -12.33 -10.14 -9.84
CA PHE A 40 -12.06 -10.10 -8.41
C PHE A 40 -12.43 -11.39 -7.70
N GLU A 41 -13.54 -12.03 -8.07
CA GLU A 41 -13.92 -13.35 -7.56
C GLU A 41 -12.88 -14.41 -7.94
N ASN A 42 -12.38 -14.39 -9.19
CA ASN A 42 -11.30 -15.27 -9.63
C ASN A 42 -9.97 -15.00 -8.90
N LEU A 43 -9.65 -13.73 -8.63
CA LEU A 43 -8.45 -13.35 -7.86
C LEU A 43 -8.57 -13.75 -6.39
N LEU A 44 -9.73 -13.53 -5.78
CA LEU A 44 -10.04 -13.98 -4.43
C LEU A 44 -9.91 -15.51 -4.35
N GLN A 45 -10.49 -16.23 -5.31
CA GLN A 45 -10.39 -17.68 -5.38
C GLN A 45 -8.92 -18.13 -5.52
N SER A 46 -8.16 -17.51 -6.42
CA SER A 46 -6.72 -17.77 -6.58
C SER A 46 -5.93 -17.49 -5.30
N LEU A 47 -6.29 -16.45 -4.54
CA LEU A 47 -5.64 -16.11 -3.27
C LEU A 47 -6.02 -17.10 -2.16
N ILE A 48 -7.29 -17.53 -2.10
CA ILE A 48 -7.78 -18.56 -1.20
C ILE A 48 -7.08 -19.88 -1.49
N ASP A 49 -7.06 -20.34 -2.74
CA ASP A 49 -6.46 -21.61 -3.16
C ASP A 49 -4.96 -21.63 -2.84
N SER A 50 -4.26 -20.53 -3.14
CA SER A 50 -2.83 -20.41 -2.86
C SER A 50 -2.51 -20.44 -1.37
N ARG A 51 -3.32 -19.79 -0.53
CA ARG A 51 -3.12 -19.83 0.93
C ARG A 51 -3.57 -21.16 1.55
N MET A 52 -4.68 -21.74 1.10
CA MET A 52 -5.15 -23.06 1.56
C MET A 52 -4.13 -24.16 1.28
N ASP A 53 -3.54 -24.17 0.08
CA ASP A 53 -2.46 -25.11 -0.27
C ASP A 53 -1.24 -24.90 0.66
N GLY A 54 -0.94 -23.66 1.05
CA GLY A 54 0.12 -23.35 2.03
C GLY A 54 -0.18 -23.86 3.44
N VAL A 55 -1.40 -23.70 3.93
CA VAL A 55 -1.84 -24.17 5.26
C VAL A 55 -1.86 -25.70 5.31
N GLN A 56 -2.34 -26.38 4.27
CA GLN A 56 -2.35 -27.85 4.21
C GLN A 56 -0.94 -28.46 4.14
N GLN A 57 0.03 -27.73 3.57
CA GLN A 57 1.43 -28.16 3.53
C GLN A 57 2.17 -27.95 4.86
N GLN A 58 1.70 -27.04 5.71
CA GLN A 58 2.15 -26.89 7.09
C GLN A 58 1.49 -27.95 7.99
N GLN A 59 1.65 -29.23 7.67
CA GLN A 59 1.37 -30.27 8.65
C GLN A 59 2.34 -30.10 9.82
N PRO A 60 1.87 -30.09 11.08
CA PRO A 60 2.77 -30.06 12.21
C PRO A 60 3.68 -31.29 12.11
N GLN A 61 5.00 -31.06 12.15
CA GLN A 61 5.97 -32.14 12.39
C GLN A 61 5.43 -32.94 13.57
N GLN A 62 5.19 -34.24 13.38
CA GLN A 62 4.66 -35.13 14.39
C GLN A 62 5.60 -35.15 15.61
N PHE A 63 5.39 -34.23 16.54
CA PHE A 63 5.85 -34.37 17.89
C PHE A 63 4.98 -35.46 18.52
N TYR A 64 5.59 -36.59 18.86
CA TYR A 64 4.97 -37.61 19.70
C TYR A 64 4.62 -36.97 21.05
N GLY A 65 3.39 -36.48 21.16
CA GLY A 65 2.83 -35.84 22.35
C GLY A 65 1.36 -36.28 22.57
N PRO A 66 0.81 -36.09 23.78
CA PRO A 66 -0.52 -36.56 24.16
C PRO A 66 -1.62 -35.86 23.33
N PRO A 67 -2.85 -36.40 23.30
CA PRO A 67 -3.80 -36.14 22.22
C PRO A 67 -4.24 -34.68 22.11
N VAL A 68 -4.33 -34.23 20.86
CA VAL A 68 -4.87 -32.96 20.36
C VAL A 68 -6.13 -32.54 21.10
N ASP A 69 -6.16 -31.29 21.59
CA ASP A 69 -7.29 -30.65 22.26
C ASP A 69 -8.55 -30.68 21.37
N ARG A 70 -9.37 -31.73 21.50
CA ARG A 70 -10.69 -31.79 20.89
C ARG A 70 -11.66 -30.94 21.70
N ARG A 71 -11.99 -29.75 21.20
CA ARG A 71 -13.01 -28.88 21.79
C ARG A 71 -14.44 -29.44 21.65
N PRO A 72 -15.40 -29.03 22.52
CA PRO A 72 -16.77 -29.53 22.50
C PRO A 72 -17.56 -29.15 21.23
N PRO A 73 -18.50 -30.01 20.74
CA PRO A 73 -19.30 -29.78 19.53
C PRO A 73 -20.18 -28.52 19.55
N ALA A 74 -20.60 -28.06 20.73
CA ALA A 74 -21.43 -26.86 20.86
C ALA A 74 -20.65 -25.56 20.52
N GLN A 75 -19.36 -25.52 20.86
CA GLN A 75 -18.48 -24.41 20.49
C GLN A 75 -18.17 -24.44 18.98
N ASP A 76 -18.16 -25.61 18.34
CA ASP A 76 -17.93 -25.75 16.91
C ASP A 76 -19.10 -25.16 16.06
N GLN A 77 -20.36 -25.41 16.45
CA GLN A 77 -21.52 -24.83 15.73
C GLN A 77 -21.58 -23.29 15.86
N GLU A 78 -21.36 -22.77 17.05
CA GLU A 78 -21.34 -21.32 17.28
C GLU A 78 -20.17 -20.65 16.55
N THR A 79 -18.97 -21.26 16.59
CA THR A 79 -17.80 -20.76 15.85
C THR A 79 -18.06 -20.75 14.35
N ARG A 80 -18.61 -21.83 13.78
CA ARG A 80 -18.99 -21.90 12.36
C ARG A 80 -19.97 -20.78 11.98
N ARG A 81 -21.00 -20.55 12.80
CA ARG A 81 -21.96 -19.47 12.58
C ARG A 81 -21.29 -18.11 12.59
N LEU A 82 -20.42 -17.84 13.57
CA LEU A 82 -19.73 -16.56 13.70
C LEU A 82 -18.75 -16.31 12.55
N VAL A 83 -17.95 -17.31 12.16
CA VAL A 83 -17.02 -17.19 11.02
C VAL A 83 -17.76 -16.99 9.70
N ASN A 84 -18.88 -17.69 9.49
CA ASN A 84 -19.73 -17.48 8.31
C ASN A 84 -20.32 -16.07 8.28
N ASN A 85 -20.81 -15.58 9.42
CA ASN A 85 -21.33 -14.21 9.52
C ASN A 85 -20.22 -13.17 9.27
N PHE A 86 -19.01 -13.40 9.81
CA PHE A 86 -17.86 -12.53 9.57
C PHE A 86 -17.50 -12.48 8.08
N SER A 87 -17.44 -13.64 7.41
CA SER A 87 -17.18 -13.72 5.97
C SER A 87 -18.24 -12.99 5.14
N GLN A 88 -19.52 -13.14 5.49
CA GLN A 88 -20.62 -12.42 4.83
C GLN A 88 -20.52 -10.90 5.00
N GLU A 89 -20.20 -10.43 6.21
CA GLU A 89 -19.99 -9.00 6.44
C GLU A 89 -18.73 -8.47 5.74
N ALA A 90 -17.65 -9.26 5.64
CA ALA A 90 -16.46 -8.90 4.87
C ALA A 90 -16.78 -8.70 3.37
N ILE A 91 -17.64 -9.56 2.79
CA ILE A 91 -18.13 -9.41 1.41
C ILE A 91 -18.94 -8.11 1.27
N ARG A 92 -19.87 -7.86 2.20
CA ARG A 92 -20.69 -6.63 2.21
C ARG A 92 -19.83 -5.38 2.32
N LEU A 93 -18.80 -5.43 3.17
CA LEU A 93 -17.85 -4.36 3.38
C LEU A 93 -17.05 -4.08 2.09
N PHE A 94 -16.55 -5.12 1.42
CA PHE A 94 -15.85 -4.98 0.14
C PHE A 94 -16.74 -4.33 -0.94
N ASP A 95 -17.98 -4.83 -1.11
CA ASP A 95 -18.93 -4.28 -2.07
C ASP A 95 -19.27 -2.80 -1.77
N ALA A 96 -19.38 -2.44 -0.48
CA ALA A 96 -19.60 -1.07 -0.04
C ALA A 96 -18.38 -0.17 -0.33
N ILE A 97 -17.17 -0.59 0.03
CA ILE A 97 -15.93 0.15 -0.23
C ILE A 97 -15.68 0.29 -1.73
N SER A 98 -15.94 -0.73 -2.55
CA SER A 98 -15.80 -0.67 -4.01
C SER A 98 -16.80 0.30 -4.66
N THR A 99 -18.00 0.44 -4.09
CA THR A 99 -18.96 1.45 -4.54
C THR A 99 -18.50 2.84 -4.15
N ASP A 100 -18.07 2.99 -2.90
CA ASP A 100 -17.58 4.21 -2.30
C ASP A 100 -16.28 4.72 -2.99
N SER A 101 -15.39 3.81 -3.41
CA SER A 101 -14.12 4.11 -4.09
C SER A 101 -14.30 4.76 -5.47
N ARG A 102 -15.47 4.56 -6.11
CA ARG A 102 -15.83 5.23 -7.36
C ARG A 102 -16.10 6.72 -7.16
N GLN A 103 -16.60 7.09 -5.98
CA GLN A 103 -16.91 8.48 -5.63
C GLN A 103 -15.73 9.15 -4.92
N ASN A 104 -14.96 8.39 -4.14
CA ASN A 104 -13.76 8.87 -3.48
C ASN A 104 -12.56 7.96 -3.77
N PRO A 105 -11.68 8.35 -4.70
CA PRO A 105 -10.47 7.60 -5.06
C PRO A 105 -9.58 7.19 -3.88
N SER A 106 -9.57 7.96 -2.78
CA SER A 106 -8.75 7.66 -1.61
C SER A 106 -9.11 6.33 -0.93
N MET A 107 -10.36 5.86 -1.09
CA MET A 107 -10.84 4.60 -0.50
C MET A 107 -10.29 3.36 -1.23
N ARG A 108 -9.63 3.52 -2.39
CA ARG A 108 -9.03 2.40 -3.14
C ARG A 108 -7.92 1.69 -2.36
N SER A 109 -7.16 2.44 -1.57
CA SER A 109 -6.12 1.90 -0.68
C SER A 109 -6.65 0.87 0.32
N LEU A 110 -7.96 0.90 0.62
CA LEU A 110 -8.63 0.01 1.57
C LEU A 110 -9.15 -1.27 0.93
N LEU A 111 -9.20 -1.36 -0.41
CA LEU A 111 -9.75 -2.51 -1.12
C LEU A 111 -8.89 -3.76 -0.94
N ASN A 112 -7.56 -3.65 -1.12
CA ASN A 112 -6.67 -4.80 -0.95
C ASN A 112 -6.71 -5.35 0.49
N PRO A 113 -6.53 -4.53 1.55
CA PRO A 113 -6.71 -5.00 2.92
C PRO A 113 -8.07 -5.67 3.20
N THR A 114 -9.16 -5.13 2.63
CA THR A 114 -10.50 -5.71 2.80
C THR A 114 -10.60 -7.08 2.14
N LEU A 115 -10.04 -7.23 0.94
CA LEU A 115 -9.99 -8.51 0.22
C LEU A 115 -9.14 -9.53 0.97
N GLU A 116 -8.01 -9.14 1.54
CA GLU A 116 -7.16 -10.02 2.36
C GLU A 116 -7.90 -10.53 3.61
N VAL A 117 -8.65 -9.68 4.29
CA VAL A 117 -9.51 -10.07 5.42
C VAL A 117 -10.61 -11.03 4.97
N GLN A 118 -11.27 -10.73 3.84
CA GLN A 118 -12.31 -11.60 3.28
C GLN A 118 -11.78 -13.00 2.95
N ALA A 119 -10.62 -13.09 2.30
CA ALA A 119 -10.00 -14.36 1.97
C ALA A 119 -9.59 -15.13 3.22
N SER A 120 -8.99 -14.46 4.21
CA SER A 120 -8.60 -15.06 5.49
C SER A 120 -9.81 -15.61 6.27
N ALA A 121 -10.93 -14.88 6.27
CA ALA A 121 -12.18 -15.35 6.87
C ALA A 121 -12.75 -16.59 6.15
N THR A 122 -12.62 -16.65 4.82
CA THR A 122 -13.09 -17.78 4.02
C THR A 122 -12.24 -19.02 4.25
N ILE A 123 -10.92 -18.87 4.31
CA ILE A 123 -9.95 -19.92 4.68
C ILE A 123 -10.29 -20.49 6.06
N LEU A 124 -10.50 -19.62 7.05
CA LEU A 124 -10.88 -20.03 8.40
C LEU A 124 -12.18 -20.85 8.40
N GLY A 125 -13.19 -20.42 7.64
CA GLY A 125 -14.46 -21.15 7.49
C GLY A 125 -14.29 -22.54 6.86
N GLN A 126 -13.41 -22.66 5.86
CA GLN A 126 -13.08 -23.94 5.23
C GLN A 126 -12.35 -24.88 6.19
N LEU A 127 -11.36 -24.38 6.93
CA LEU A 127 -10.59 -25.17 7.90
C LEU A 127 -11.49 -25.74 9.01
N ILE A 128 -12.39 -24.92 9.54
CA ILE A 128 -13.39 -25.36 10.54
C ILE A 128 -14.33 -26.40 9.92
N SER A 129 -14.77 -26.20 8.69
CA SER A 129 -15.65 -27.16 7.99
C SER A 129 -14.99 -28.51 7.73
N GLN A 130 -13.68 -28.52 7.49
CA GLN A 130 -12.86 -29.72 7.27
C GLN A 130 -12.46 -30.43 8.57
N ASN A 131 -12.89 -29.94 9.75
CA ASN A 131 -12.48 -30.45 11.07
C ASN A 131 -10.96 -30.48 11.26
N SER A 132 -10.29 -29.41 10.82
CA SER A 132 -8.84 -29.24 10.99
C SER A 132 -8.46 -29.14 12.47
N ASP A 133 -7.17 -29.32 12.78
CA ASP A 133 -6.65 -29.17 14.14
C ASP A 133 -6.97 -27.77 14.72
N TRP A 134 -7.46 -27.73 15.96
CA TRP A 134 -7.81 -26.51 16.65
C TRP A 134 -6.63 -25.54 16.79
N ALA A 135 -5.41 -26.07 16.90
CA ALA A 135 -4.19 -25.24 16.93
C ALA A 135 -4.01 -24.45 15.62
N THR A 136 -4.19 -25.11 14.47
CA THR A 136 -4.14 -24.47 13.14
C THR A 136 -5.25 -23.44 12.98
N VAL A 137 -6.48 -23.79 13.36
CA VAL A 137 -7.63 -22.85 13.30
C VAL A 137 -7.39 -21.61 14.16
N ARG A 138 -6.84 -21.78 15.37
CA ARG A 138 -6.49 -20.67 16.27
C ARG A 138 -5.40 -19.76 15.67
N GLN A 139 -4.39 -20.33 15.03
CA GLN A 139 -3.32 -19.56 14.39
C GLN A 139 -3.85 -18.73 13.21
N GLU A 140 -4.70 -19.31 12.36
CA GLU A 140 -5.33 -18.60 11.26
C GLU A 140 -6.28 -17.50 11.75
N PHE A 141 -7.05 -17.76 12.81
CA PHE A 141 -7.87 -16.74 13.44
C PHE A 141 -7.03 -15.60 14.03
N THR A 142 -5.88 -15.89 14.65
CA THR A 142 -4.97 -14.87 15.18
C THR A 142 -4.46 -13.93 14.06
N THR A 143 -4.16 -14.49 12.89
CA THR A 143 -3.77 -13.70 11.71
C THR A 143 -4.93 -12.85 11.20
N LEU A 144 -6.14 -13.42 11.17
CA LEU A 144 -7.36 -12.70 10.79
C LEU A 144 -7.67 -11.53 11.74
N ASP A 145 -7.66 -11.74 13.06
CA ASP A 145 -7.91 -10.72 14.09
C ASP A 145 -6.93 -9.55 13.94
N ARG A 146 -5.62 -9.84 13.80
CA ARG A 146 -4.61 -8.80 13.62
C ARG A 146 -4.85 -7.94 12.37
N ASN A 147 -5.12 -8.58 11.24
CA ASN A 147 -5.38 -7.88 9.98
C ASN A 147 -6.69 -7.09 10.04
N TRP A 148 -7.72 -7.67 10.67
CA TRP A 148 -9.01 -7.02 10.85
C TRP A 148 -8.92 -5.79 11.75
N ARG A 149 -8.23 -5.85 12.89
CA ARG A 149 -8.08 -4.70 13.80
C ARG A 149 -7.41 -3.52 13.12
N LEU A 150 -6.34 -3.78 12.37
CA LEU A 150 -5.66 -2.75 11.58
C LEU A 150 -6.59 -2.13 10.54
N LEU A 151 -7.32 -2.96 9.80
CA LEU A 151 -8.28 -2.49 8.81
C LEU A 151 -9.45 -1.72 9.45
N SER A 152 -10.00 -2.22 10.55
CA SER A 152 -11.10 -1.60 11.29
C SER A 152 -10.69 -0.22 11.79
N HIS A 153 -9.48 -0.07 12.34
CA HIS A 153 -8.94 1.23 12.73
C HIS A 153 -8.83 2.20 11.54
N ARG A 154 -8.25 1.76 10.40
CA ARG A 154 -8.16 2.56 9.16
C ARG A 154 -9.54 2.96 8.61
N LEU A 155 -10.52 2.07 8.73
CA LEU A 155 -11.88 2.33 8.30
C LEU A 155 -12.55 3.33 9.26
N GLN A 156 -12.44 3.14 10.56
CA GLN A 156 -13.06 4.06 11.53
C GLN A 156 -12.51 5.49 11.43
N SER A 157 -11.23 5.65 11.09
CA SER A 157 -10.63 6.97 10.81
C SER A 157 -11.05 7.57 9.45
N THR A 158 -11.60 6.75 8.54
CA THR A 158 -12.04 7.21 7.21
C THR A 158 -13.41 7.89 7.26
N ILE A 159 -13.42 9.21 7.07
CA ILE A 159 -14.65 10.03 7.16
C ILE A 159 -15.66 9.73 6.06
N SER A 160 -15.21 9.38 4.85
CA SER A 160 -16.07 9.24 3.67
C SER A 160 -16.78 7.90 3.53
N LEU A 161 -16.72 7.03 4.55
CA LEU A 161 -17.40 5.74 4.51
C LEU A 161 -18.91 5.90 4.53
N SER A 162 -19.57 5.20 3.60
CA SER A 162 -21.03 5.05 3.59
C SER A 162 -21.54 4.44 4.89
N THR A 163 -22.81 4.72 5.20
CA THR A 163 -23.51 4.12 6.35
C THR A 163 -23.48 2.59 6.29
N THR A 164 -23.58 2.01 5.09
CA THR A 164 -23.48 0.57 4.87
C THR A 164 -22.12 0.03 5.31
N ALA A 165 -21.02 0.63 4.85
CA ALA A 165 -19.68 0.19 5.23
C ALA A 165 -19.44 0.34 6.74
N ARG A 166 -19.87 1.46 7.34
CA ARG A 166 -19.77 1.67 8.80
C ARG A 166 -20.53 0.62 9.61
N ASN A 167 -21.71 0.20 9.14
CA ASN A 167 -22.50 -0.83 9.81
C ASN A 167 -21.82 -2.20 9.72
N SER A 168 -21.26 -2.56 8.56
CA SER A 168 -20.50 -3.81 8.41
C SER A 168 -19.24 -3.82 9.28
N VAL A 169 -18.51 -2.70 9.38
CA VAL A 169 -17.36 -2.59 10.31
C VAL A 169 -17.78 -2.88 11.75
N LYS A 170 -18.83 -2.22 12.25
CA LYS A 170 -19.34 -2.45 13.61
C LYS A 170 -19.79 -3.89 13.85
N ALA A 171 -20.45 -4.49 12.86
CA ALA A 171 -20.89 -5.89 12.94
C ALA A 171 -19.68 -6.83 13.02
N MET A 172 -18.68 -6.62 12.16
CA MET A 172 -17.44 -7.40 12.15
C MET A 172 -16.65 -7.24 13.45
N ASP A 173 -16.51 -6.04 14.01
CA ASP A 173 -15.86 -5.80 15.32
C ASP A 173 -16.55 -6.58 16.45
N THR A 174 -17.88 -6.64 16.42
CA THR A 174 -18.67 -7.39 17.40
C THR A 174 -18.42 -8.90 17.27
N ILE A 175 -18.39 -9.41 16.03
CA ILE A 175 -18.15 -10.83 15.75
C ILE A 175 -16.71 -11.21 16.10
N ASP A 176 -15.73 -10.39 15.74
CA ASP A 176 -14.31 -10.56 16.06
C ASP A 176 -14.08 -10.64 17.58
N THR A 177 -14.72 -9.75 18.34
CA THR A 177 -14.65 -9.79 19.81
C THR A 177 -15.23 -11.09 20.39
N GLN A 178 -16.29 -11.64 19.78
CA GLN A 178 -16.86 -12.92 20.20
C GLN A 178 -15.94 -14.09 19.84
N LEU A 179 -15.38 -14.09 18.62
CA LEU A 179 -14.43 -15.10 18.17
C LEU A 179 -13.15 -15.06 19.01
N SER A 180 -12.62 -13.89 19.35
CA SER A 180 -11.45 -13.71 20.22
C SER A 180 -11.65 -14.34 21.60
N LYS A 181 -12.85 -14.22 22.18
CA LYS A 181 -13.20 -14.90 23.44
C LYS A 181 -13.26 -16.41 23.28
N ILE A 182 -13.76 -16.90 22.16
CA ILE A 182 -13.80 -18.34 21.87
C ILE A 182 -12.37 -18.85 21.70
N PHE A 183 -11.57 -18.25 20.81
CA PHE A 183 -10.20 -18.69 20.51
C PHE A 183 -9.17 -18.37 21.61
N ASP A 184 -9.56 -17.66 22.67
CA ASP A 184 -8.66 -17.19 23.72
C ASP A 184 -7.48 -16.41 23.13
N VAL A 185 -7.78 -15.48 22.22
CA VAL A 185 -6.80 -14.62 21.55
C VAL A 185 -6.93 -13.23 22.14
N SER A 186 -5.81 -12.70 22.65
CA SER A 186 -5.69 -11.31 23.08
C SER A 186 -5.21 -10.44 21.91
N PRO A 187 -5.51 -9.12 21.89
CA PRO A 187 -5.07 -8.24 20.81
C PRO A 187 -3.55 -8.26 20.65
N GLN A 188 -3.07 -8.51 19.42
CA GLN A 188 -1.64 -8.64 19.11
C GLN A 188 -1.15 -7.55 18.16
N VAL A 189 -0.01 -6.95 18.47
CA VAL A 189 0.69 -6.02 17.57
C VAL A 189 1.47 -6.82 16.52
N ASP A 190 1.62 -6.28 15.31
CA ASP A 190 2.63 -6.80 14.38
C ASP A 190 4.03 -6.47 14.91
N ASN A 191 4.58 -7.37 15.74
CA ASN A 191 5.85 -7.18 16.42
C ASN A 191 7.01 -6.96 15.44
N ARG A 192 6.98 -7.60 14.27
CA ARG A 192 8.06 -7.47 13.28
C ARG A 192 8.06 -6.07 12.69
N GLU A 193 6.89 -5.61 12.26
CA GLU A 193 6.78 -4.29 11.67
C GLU A 193 6.99 -3.20 12.72
N PHE A 194 6.48 -3.39 13.94
CA PHE A 194 6.75 -2.50 15.06
C PHE A 194 8.26 -2.36 15.32
N LEU A 195 8.99 -3.47 15.45
CA LEU A 195 10.44 -3.45 15.67
C LEU A 195 11.16 -2.73 14.53
N ARG A 196 10.78 -3.00 13.27
CA ARG A 196 11.31 -2.31 12.09
C ARG A 196 11.09 -0.79 12.16
N LEU A 197 9.91 -0.35 12.59
CA LEU A 197 9.61 1.07 12.77
C LEU A 197 10.40 1.68 13.91
N THR A 198 10.55 0.98 15.04
CA THR A 198 11.34 1.47 16.17
C THR A 198 12.83 1.62 15.81
N ASP A 199 13.37 0.72 15.00
CA ASP A 199 14.73 0.81 14.47
C ASP A 199 14.88 2.00 13.51
N THR A 200 13.89 2.22 12.65
CA THR A 200 13.83 3.37 11.73
C THR A 200 13.81 4.68 12.52
N LEU A 201 12.90 4.77 13.49
CA LEU A 201 12.75 5.93 14.38
C LEU A 201 14.04 6.23 15.14
N LYS A 202 14.71 5.20 15.66
CA LYS A 202 16.00 5.34 16.34
C LYS A 202 17.09 5.88 15.40
N ALA A 203 17.18 5.37 14.18
CA ALA A 203 18.15 5.84 13.18
C ALA A 203 17.90 7.30 12.76
N ASP A 204 16.63 7.69 12.60
CA ASP A 204 16.25 9.06 12.28
C ASP A 204 16.49 10.02 13.46
N LEU A 205 16.24 9.59 14.70
CA LEU A 205 16.60 10.35 15.91
C LEU A 205 18.11 10.55 16.03
N GLN A 206 18.91 9.52 15.74
CA GLN A 206 20.36 9.63 15.77
C GLN A 206 20.85 10.61 14.69
N SER A 207 20.26 10.57 13.49
CA SER A 207 20.55 11.53 12.43
C SER A 207 20.19 12.96 12.85
N LEU A 208 19.04 13.16 13.51
CA LEU A 208 18.63 14.46 14.04
C LEU A 208 19.60 14.98 15.10
N LEU A 209 20.09 14.11 16.00
CA LEU A 209 21.09 14.47 17.01
C LEU A 209 22.42 14.90 16.37
N ASP A 210 22.86 14.20 15.33
CA ASP A 210 24.05 14.57 14.57
C ASP A 210 23.86 15.92 13.86
N ASP A 211 22.69 16.14 13.23
CA ASP A 211 22.34 17.41 12.59
C ASP A 211 22.32 18.57 13.60
N ILE A 212 21.74 18.37 14.80
CA ILE A 212 21.75 19.37 15.90
C ILE A 212 23.20 19.70 16.30
N ALA A 213 24.05 18.68 16.45
CA ALA A 213 25.44 18.88 16.86
C ALA A 213 26.25 19.66 15.81
N ILE A 214 25.97 19.42 14.52
CA ILE A 214 26.64 20.09 13.40
C ILE A 214 26.13 21.53 13.24
N GLU A 215 24.81 21.72 13.18
CA GLU A 215 24.19 23.00 12.79
C GLU A 215 24.18 24.03 13.93
N LEU A 216 24.01 23.59 15.18
CA LEU A 216 23.95 24.49 16.34
C LEU A 216 25.29 24.59 17.10
N GLY A 217 26.30 23.83 16.67
CA GLY A 217 27.66 23.83 17.22
C GLY A 217 27.71 23.61 18.74
N GLN A 218 28.61 24.32 19.42
CA GLN A 218 28.82 24.19 20.88
C GLN A 218 27.90 25.07 21.76
N SER A 219 26.80 25.57 21.24
CA SER A 219 25.90 26.44 22.01
C SER A 219 25.31 25.73 23.24
N GLN A 220 24.97 26.49 24.28
CA GLN A 220 24.31 25.94 25.48
C GLN A 220 22.95 25.31 25.12
N GLN A 221 22.24 25.91 24.16
CA GLN A 221 20.99 25.38 23.60
C GLN A 221 21.22 24.04 22.89
N ALA A 222 22.27 23.91 22.08
CA ALA A 222 22.61 22.62 21.44
C ALA A 222 22.87 21.54 22.49
N ARG A 223 23.63 21.83 23.55
CA ARG A 223 23.89 20.86 24.62
C ARG A 223 22.60 20.40 25.32
N GLN A 224 21.68 21.31 25.58
CA GLN A 224 20.37 20.97 26.18
C GLN A 224 19.52 20.11 25.25
N LEU A 225 19.43 20.47 23.96
CA LEU A 225 18.72 19.69 22.96
C LEU A 225 19.31 18.30 22.77
N LEU A 226 20.64 18.18 22.75
CA LEU A 226 21.31 16.87 22.64
C LEU A 226 21.02 15.97 23.85
N VAL A 227 20.96 16.52 25.07
CA VAL A 227 20.59 15.74 26.26
C VAL A 227 19.13 15.29 26.18
N GLN A 228 18.21 16.18 25.81
CA GLN A 228 16.80 15.85 25.64
C GLN A 228 16.59 14.79 24.54
N GLY A 229 17.23 14.96 23.38
CA GLY A 229 17.11 13.99 22.29
C GLY A 229 17.70 12.62 22.62
N ARG A 230 18.75 12.53 23.45
CA ARG A 230 19.25 11.24 23.97
C ARG A 230 18.26 10.55 24.91
N LEU A 231 17.51 11.30 25.72
CA LEU A 231 16.44 10.74 26.55
C LEU A 231 15.32 10.15 25.68
N ILE A 232 14.97 10.85 24.59
CA ILE A 232 13.98 10.36 23.61
C ILE A 232 14.48 9.08 22.92
N GLU A 233 15.75 9.06 22.47
CA GLU A 233 16.37 7.88 21.87
C GLU A 233 16.35 6.67 22.85
N GLN A 234 16.63 6.92 24.13
CA GLN A 234 16.56 5.90 25.16
C GLN A 234 15.13 5.37 25.35
N GLN A 235 14.11 6.23 25.29
CA GLN A 235 12.71 5.82 25.36
C GLN A 235 12.30 4.94 24.16
N VAL A 236 12.79 5.24 22.96
CA VAL A 236 12.56 4.39 21.77
C VAL A 236 13.18 3.00 21.96
N ARG A 237 14.36 2.90 22.59
CA ARG A 237 14.96 1.61 22.93
C ARG A 237 14.14 0.83 23.96
N PHE A 238 13.59 1.50 24.97
CA PHE A 238 12.69 0.85 25.94
C PHE A 238 11.43 0.31 25.27
N MET A 239 10.86 1.08 24.35
CA MET A 239 9.71 0.68 23.55
C MET A 239 9.99 -0.58 22.72
N ALA A 240 11.13 -0.64 22.00
CA ALA A 240 11.53 -1.83 21.24
C ALA A 240 11.69 -3.07 22.13
N ASN A 241 12.40 -2.92 23.26
CA ASN A 241 12.62 -4.01 24.22
C ASN A 241 11.31 -4.52 24.84
N ALA A 242 10.36 -3.64 25.15
CA ALA A 242 9.10 -4.02 25.78
C ALA A 242 8.30 -5.03 24.93
N ILE A 243 8.32 -4.86 23.60
CA ILE A 243 7.66 -5.81 22.68
C ILE A 243 8.46 -7.11 22.56
N GLU A 244 9.78 -7.04 22.48
CA GLU A 244 10.64 -8.23 22.35
C GLU A 244 10.42 -9.23 23.50
N TYR A 245 10.23 -8.72 24.73
CA TYR A 245 10.10 -9.57 25.92
C TYR A 245 8.65 -9.87 26.36
N GLN A 246 7.70 -8.96 26.18
CA GLN A 246 6.36 -9.08 26.80
C GLN A 246 5.21 -9.22 25.79
N GLN A 247 5.46 -9.00 24.49
CA GLN A 247 4.51 -9.21 23.38
C GLN A 247 3.05 -8.73 23.64
N SER A 248 2.88 -7.68 24.45
CA SER A 248 1.57 -7.16 24.85
C SER A 248 1.32 -5.80 24.21
N HIS A 249 0.16 -5.69 23.57
CA HIS A 249 -0.32 -4.46 22.95
C HIS A 249 -0.42 -3.30 23.97
N GLU A 250 -0.93 -3.56 25.17
CA GLU A 250 -1.12 -2.50 26.19
C GLU A 250 0.22 -1.88 26.61
N ILE A 251 1.26 -2.71 26.70
CA ILE A 251 2.61 -2.28 27.09
C ILE A 251 3.24 -1.48 25.94
N ALA A 252 3.07 -1.93 24.70
CA ALA A 252 3.51 -1.20 23.52
C ALA A 252 2.87 0.20 23.44
N VAL A 253 1.56 0.29 23.64
CA VAL A 253 0.81 1.56 23.67
C VAL A 253 1.29 2.46 24.81
N ALA A 254 1.54 1.90 26.00
CA ALA A 254 2.02 2.68 27.15
C ALA A 254 3.41 3.26 26.91
N GLU A 255 4.35 2.48 26.36
CA GLU A 255 5.70 2.97 26.06
C GLU A 255 5.72 3.96 24.89
N PHE A 256 4.85 3.80 23.90
CA PHE A 256 4.67 4.74 22.81
C PHE A 256 4.11 6.09 23.30
N LYS A 257 3.12 6.09 24.19
CA LYS A 257 2.58 7.34 24.78
C LYS A 257 3.66 8.14 25.51
N LYS A 258 4.53 7.47 26.28
CA LYS A 258 5.67 8.12 26.93
C LYS A 258 6.64 8.74 25.93
N PHE A 259 6.91 8.06 24.82
CA PHE A 259 7.71 8.62 23.74
C PHE A 259 7.05 9.90 23.18
N HIS A 260 5.75 9.84 22.87
CA HIS A 260 5.02 10.98 22.30
C HIS A 260 5.00 12.20 23.24
N GLU A 261 4.85 11.98 24.55
CA GLU A 261 4.92 13.04 25.58
C GLU A 261 6.29 13.75 25.62
N LEU A 262 7.38 13.03 25.33
CA LEU A 262 8.73 13.60 25.27
C LEU A 262 9.00 14.26 23.91
N TRP A 263 8.50 13.65 22.83
CA TRP A 263 8.75 14.09 21.45
C TRP A 263 8.10 15.44 21.14
N GLY A 264 6.81 15.63 21.46
CA GLY A 264 6.07 16.84 21.08
C GLY A 264 6.74 18.15 21.52
N PRO A 265 7.07 18.31 22.82
CA PRO A 265 7.77 19.51 23.31
C PRO A 265 9.19 19.67 22.75
N PHE A 266 9.86 18.57 22.42
CA PHE A 266 11.21 18.61 21.83
C PHE A 266 11.17 19.06 20.37
N ALA A 267 10.29 18.48 19.55
CA ALA A 267 10.07 18.89 18.17
C ALA A 267 9.66 20.37 18.10
N ALA A 268 8.77 20.83 18.98
CA ALA A 268 8.34 22.23 19.05
C ALA A 268 9.48 23.23 19.29
N GLN A 269 10.58 22.83 19.92
CA GLN A 269 11.77 23.67 20.11
C GLN A 269 12.68 23.72 18.88
N LEU A 270 12.64 22.68 18.03
CA LEU A 270 13.49 22.58 16.84
C LEU A 270 12.88 23.28 15.63
N TRP A 271 11.55 23.28 15.51
CA TRP A 271 10.85 23.92 14.39
C TRP A 271 11.21 25.40 14.16
N PRO A 272 11.29 26.27 15.19
CA PRO A 272 11.60 27.69 14.99
C PRO A 272 13.02 27.97 14.48
N LEU A 273 13.91 26.97 14.46
CA LEU A 273 15.29 27.14 14.01
C LEU A 273 15.39 27.26 12.48
N ASN A 274 14.32 26.96 11.73
CA ASN A 274 14.22 27.07 10.26
C ASN A 274 15.45 26.51 9.53
N ASN A 275 15.90 25.34 9.95
CA ASN A 275 17.05 24.66 9.35
C ASN A 275 16.58 23.47 8.52
N ARG A 276 16.90 23.48 7.22
CA ARG A 276 16.47 22.46 6.26
C ARG A 276 16.90 21.03 6.62
N TYR A 277 18.07 20.86 7.26
CA TYR A 277 18.52 19.52 7.68
C TYR A 277 17.69 19.00 8.85
N LEU A 278 17.43 19.86 9.85
CA LEU A 278 16.56 19.54 10.97
C LEU A 278 15.13 19.25 10.51
N GLU A 279 14.58 20.06 9.60
CA GLU A 279 13.24 19.86 9.04
C GLU A 279 13.08 18.49 8.37
N ARG A 280 14.09 18.07 7.59
CA ARG A 280 14.07 16.76 6.95
C ARG A 280 14.05 15.61 7.96
N SER A 281 14.89 15.71 9.00
CA SER A 281 14.98 14.69 10.04
C SER A 281 13.71 14.66 10.91
N LEU A 282 13.14 15.84 11.23
CA LEU A 282 11.84 15.98 11.88
C LEU A 282 10.71 15.33 11.07
N GLN A 283 10.62 15.59 9.77
CA GLN A 283 9.60 14.99 8.91
C GLN A 283 9.67 13.47 8.85
N ARG A 284 10.88 12.89 8.86
CA ARG A 284 11.06 11.43 8.87
C ARG A 284 10.60 10.80 10.18
N ILE A 285 10.94 11.44 11.31
CA ILE A 285 10.48 11.00 12.62
C ILE A 285 8.96 11.06 12.73
N GLU A 286 8.35 12.15 12.25
CA GLU A 286 6.89 12.30 12.19
C GLU A 286 6.23 11.23 11.30
N GLN A 287 6.88 10.83 10.21
CA GLN A 287 6.39 9.73 9.38
C GLN A 287 6.42 8.40 10.13
N ALA A 288 7.52 8.08 10.82
CA ALA A 288 7.62 6.88 11.64
C ALA A 288 6.63 6.88 12.82
N ASP A 289 6.40 8.05 13.45
CA ASP A 289 5.41 8.23 14.52
C ASP A 289 3.98 7.93 14.03
N ARG A 290 3.61 8.42 12.84
CA ARG A 290 2.32 8.09 12.21
C ARG A 290 2.17 6.61 11.89
N GLU A 291 3.21 5.98 11.36
CA GLU A 291 3.21 4.54 11.08
C GLU A 291 3.08 3.73 12.38
N LEU A 292 3.71 4.17 13.48
CA LEU A 292 3.56 3.55 14.80
C LEU A 292 2.15 3.72 15.38
N HIS A 293 1.55 4.91 15.26
CA HIS A 293 0.15 5.14 15.62
C HIS A 293 -0.78 4.15 14.93
N GLU A 294 -0.56 3.90 13.64
CA GLU A 294 -1.36 2.98 12.84
C GLU A 294 -1.21 1.51 13.30
N ILE A 295 0.02 1.05 13.54
CA ILE A 295 0.30 -0.31 14.02
C ILE A 295 -0.25 -0.55 15.43
N LEU A 296 -0.24 0.50 16.26
CA LEU A 296 -0.77 0.45 17.62
C LEU A 296 -2.27 0.76 17.70
N TRP A 297 -2.95 0.99 16.57
CA TRP A 297 -4.37 1.33 16.55
C TRP A 297 -4.72 2.52 17.46
N ILE A 298 -3.83 3.51 17.50
CA ILE A 298 -4.02 4.75 18.24
C ILE A 298 -4.43 5.83 17.26
N ASP A 299 -5.58 6.46 17.50
CA ASP A 299 -6.05 7.59 16.71
C ASP A 299 -4.96 8.67 16.62
N ILE A 300 -4.66 9.12 15.39
CA ILE A 300 -3.76 10.24 15.14
C ILE A 300 -4.57 11.53 15.33
N PRO A 301 -4.29 12.35 16.36
CA PRO A 301 -4.92 13.66 16.44
C PRO A 301 -4.42 14.53 15.28
N VAL A 302 -5.33 15.26 14.64
CA VAL A 302 -4.94 16.26 13.64
C VAL A 302 -4.28 17.42 14.35
N ASP A 303 -2.94 17.52 14.27
CA ASP A 303 -2.22 18.65 14.82
C ASP A 303 -2.30 19.86 13.86
N ASN A 304 -3.22 20.77 14.17
CA ASN A 304 -3.38 22.02 13.41
C ASN A 304 -2.11 22.89 13.45
N THR A 305 -1.25 22.72 14.46
CA THR A 305 0.05 23.39 14.55
C THR A 305 1.00 22.87 13.47
N GLN A 306 1.08 21.55 13.32
CA GLN A 306 1.85 20.90 12.26
C GLN A 306 1.32 21.28 10.88
N LEU A 307 0.00 21.23 10.67
CA LEU A 307 -0.62 21.61 9.40
C LEU A 307 -0.30 23.06 9.03
N SER A 308 -0.43 24.00 9.98
CA SER A 308 -0.10 25.41 9.75
C SER A 308 1.38 25.62 9.40
N ARG A 309 2.28 24.80 9.96
CA ARG A 309 3.71 24.85 9.64
C ARG A 309 3.97 24.31 8.23
N LEU A 310 3.41 23.15 7.88
CA LEU A 310 3.57 22.56 6.55
C LEU A 310 3.02 23.46 5.45
N THR A 311 1.88 24.13 5.66
CA THR A 311 1.37 25.09 4.66
C THR A 311 2.22 26.35 4.54
N THR A 312 2.91 26.74 5.62
CA THR A 312 3.89 27.84 5.59
C THR A 312 5.13 27.44 4.78
N VAL A 313 5.69 26.25 5.04
CA VAL A 313 6.81 25.70 4.26
C VAL A 313 6.44 25.60 2.77
N LEU A 314 5.24 25.09 2.47
CA LEU A 314 4.73 25.03 1.10
C LEU A 314 4.68 26.41 0.44
N THR A 315 4.27 27.45 1.18
CA THR A 315 4.24 28.83 0.66
C THR A 315 5.65 29.29 0.31
N THR A 316 6.61 29.08 1.21
CA THR A 316 8.01 29.45 1.00
C THR A 316 8.66 28.68 -0.14
N ASP A 317 8.38 27.39 -0.29
CA ASP A 317 8.87 26.56 -1.39
C ASP A 317 8.35 27.07 -2.75
N ILE A 318 7.05 27.39 -2.83
CA ILE A 318 6.42 27.95 -4.03
C ILE A 318 7.04 29.31 -4.37
N GLU A 319 7.22 30.19 -3.39
CA GLU A 319 7.85 31.50 -3.59
C GLU A 319 9.29 31.38 -4.08
N THR A 320 10.06 30.46 -3.49
CA THR A 320 11.45 30.18 -3.89
C THR A 320 11.50 29.66 -5.32
N LEU A 321 10.60 28.74 -5.69
CA LEU A 321 10.49 28.22 -7.06
C LEU A 321 10.28 29.35 -8.09
N PHE A 322 9.45 30.35 -7.76
CA PHE A 322 9.25 31.51 -8.62
C PHE A 322 10.47 32.43 -8.68
N GLN A 323 11.13 32.68 -7.55
CA GLN A 323 12.33 33.52 -7.52
C GLN A 323 13.49 32.91 -8.30
N THR A 324 13.62 31.57 -8.29
CA THR A 324 14.66 30.85 -9.05
C THR A 324 14.36 30.77 -10.55
N THR A 325 13.09 30.92 -10.95
CA THR A 325 12.69 30.86 -12.36
C THR A 325 13.02 32.18 -13.08
N THR A 326 14.04 32.16 -13.92
CA THR A 326 14.49 33.35 -14.65
C THR A 326 13.57 33.70 -15.83
N LEU A 327 13.56 34.98 -16.22
CA LEU A 327 12.76 35.46 -17.35
C LEU A 327 13.10 34.72 -18.66
N ARG A 328 14.37 34.35 -18.87
CA ARG A 328 14.82 33.57 -20.03
C ARG A 328 14.21 32.16 -20.05
N GLN A 329 14.03 31.53 -18.91
CA GLN A 329 13.43 30.18 -18.81
C GLN A 329 11.93 30.23 -19.02
N LEU A 330 11.27 31.24 -18.45
CA LEU A 330 9.89 31.59 -18.79
C LEU A 330 9.71 31.80 -20.30
N LEU A 331 10.73 32.32 -20.99
CA LEU A 331 10.68 32.48 -22.43
C LEU A 331 10.80 31.15 -23.19
N ASP A 332 11.58 30.19 -22.69
CA ASP A 332 11.80 28.88 -23.32
C ASP A 332 10.70 27.85 -23.02
N MET A 333 9.85 28.09 -22.01
CA MET A 333 8.75 27.21 -21.63
C MET A 333 7.55 27.33 -22.58
N GLN A 334 6.98 26.20 -23.01
CA GLN A 334 5.78 26.15 -23.86
C GLN A 334 4.51 26.70 -23.15
N SER A 335 4.55 26.83 -21.82
CA SER A 335 3.41 27.16 -20.95
C SER A 335 3.54 28.54 -20.30
N ARG A 336 4.12 29.52 -21.01
CA ARG A 336 4.43 30.86 -20.45
C ARG A 336 3.21 31.60 -19.90
N ASP A 337 2.11 31.61 -20.64
CA ASP A 337 0.91 32.37 -20.27
C ASP A 337 0.10 31.71 -19.14
N THR A 338 0.24 30.39 -18.97
CA THR A 338 -0.47 29.64 -17.93
C THR A 338 0.29 29.59 -16.62
N LEU A 339 1.63 29.70 -16.63
CA LEU A 339 2.47 29.58 -15.43
C LEU A 339 2.10 30.60 -14.35
N LEU A 340 2.06 31.89 -14.69
CA LEU A 340 1.77 32.97 -13.73
C LEU A 340 0.34 32.88 -13.19
N ARG A 341 -0.60 32.41 -14.01
CA ARG A 341 -1.98 32.19 -13.59
C ARG A 341 -2.07 31.01 -12.62
N SER A 342 -1.49 29.86 -12.97
CA SER A 342 -1.46 28.67 -12.10
C SER A 342 -0.74 28.95 -10.78
N ALA A 343 0.33 29.75 -10.81
CA ALA A 343 1.04 30.24 -9.63
C ALA A 343 0.12 31.00 -8.66
N THR A 344 -0.60 31.98 -9.20
CA THR A 344 -1.49 32.86 -8.43
C THR A 344 -2.66 32.06 -7.87
N GLU A 345 -3.23 31.17 -8.68
CA GLU A 345 -4.32 30.28 -8.26
C GLU A 345 -3.87 29.30 -7.16
N LEU A 346 -2.64 28.76 -7.24
CA LEU A 346 -2.06 27.91 -6.20
C LEU A 346 -1.82 28.68 -4.90
N HIS A 347 -1.23 29.88 -4.97
CA HIS A 347 -0.99 30.71 -3.79
C HIS A 347 -2.31 31.09 -3.09
N ALA A 348 -3.35 31.44 -3.86
CA ALA A 348 -4.68 31.70 -3.32
C ALA A 348 -5.31 30.45 -2.66
N ALA A 349 -5.15 29.27 -3.27
CA ALA A 349 -5.61 28.01 -2.70
C ALA A 349 -4.88 27.68 -1.38
N ASN A 350 -3.56 27.84 -1.33
CA ASN A 350 -2.77 27.57 -0.13
C ASN A 350 -3.08 28.56 1.01
N LYS A 351 -3.31 29.84 0.67
CA LYS A 351 -3.77 30.84 1.64
C LYS A 351 -5.12 30.45 2.25
N ARG A 352 -6.08 30.03 1.42
CA ARG A 352 -7.38 29.55 1.89
C ARG A 352 -7.26 28.34 2.81
N LEU A 353 -6.38 27.38 2.49
CA LEU A 353 -6.11 26.24 3.37
C LEU A 353 -5.54 26.70 4.72
N THR A 354 -4.58 27.62 4.71
CA THR A 354 -3.99 28.19 5.94
C THR A 354 -5.02 28.94 6.79
N GLU A 355 -5.91 29.71 6.16
CA GLU A 355 -7.06 30.35 6.83
C GLU A 355 -8.02 29.32 7.43
N SER A 356 -8.33 28.24 6.72
CA SER A 356 -9.16 27.16 7.24
C SER A 356 -8.51 26.44 8.44
N ILE A 357 -7.19 26.23 8.41
CA ILE A 357 -6.43 25.63 9.53
C ILE A 357 -6.47 26.55 10.76
N SER A 358 -6.16 27.83 10.59
CA SER A 358 -6.17 28.81 11.70
C SER A 358 -7.56 29.03 12.31
N GLN A 359 -8.62 28.83 11.54
CA GLN A 359 -10.00 28.88 12.03
C GLN A 359 -10.46 27.57 12.69
N ASN A 360 -9.57 26.57 12.85
CA ASN A 360 -9.90 25.24 13.37
C ASN A 360 -11.15 24.63 12.68
N ARG A 361 -11.25 24.80 11.35
CA ARG A 361 -12.37 24.22 10.60
C ARG A 361 -12.32 22.69 10.67
N ASN A 362 -13.48 22.06 10.46
CA ASN A 362 -13.57 20.60 10.51
C ASN A 362 -12.65 19.94 9.46
N LEU A 363 -12.18 18.73 9.77
CA LEU A 363 -11.25 17.98 8.92
C LEU A 363 -11.77 17.83 7.48
N GLN A 364 -13.09 17.66 7.28
CA GLN A 364 -13.70 17.60 5.95
C GLN A 364 -13.45 18.85 5.10
N GLN A 365 -13.58 20.04 5.69
CA GLN A 365 -13.32 21.29 4.99
C GLN A 365 -11.83 21.45 4.68
N LEU A 366 -10.95 21.06 5.61
CA LEU A 366 -9.50 21.07 5.39
C LEU A 366 -9.09 20.14 4.24
N GLN A 367 -9.63 18.92 4.19
CA GLN A 367 -9.41 17.97 3.10
C GLN A 367 -9.92 18.51 1.76
N ALA A 368 -11.09 19.15 1.74
CA ALA A 368 -11.65 19.76 0.54
C ALA A 368 -10.79 20.93 0.03
N ASP A 369 -10.35 21.81 0.93
CA ASP A 369 -9.46 22.92 0.60
C ASP A 369 -8.09 22.40 0.11
N PHE A 370 -7.54 21.34 0.71
CA PHE A 370 -6.30 20.71 0.25
C PHE A 370 -6.39 20.07 -1.13
N ARG A 371 -7.52 19.42 -1.47
CA ARG A 371 -7.72 18.87 -2.83
C ARG A 371 -7.62 19.95 -3.92
N ILE A 372 -8.06 21.16 -3.61
CA ILE A 372 -7.90 22.31 -4.51
C ILE A 372 -6.41 22.67 -4.64
N VAL A 373 -5.65 22.67 -3.54
CA VAL A 373 -4.19 22.89 -3.56
C VAL A 373 -3.48 21.83 -4.40
N ASP A 374 -3.75 20.53 -4.19
CA ASP A 374 -3.16 19.42 -4.97
C ASP A 374 -3.46 19.56 -6.47
N GLN A 375 -4.71 19.84 -6.83
CA GLN A 375 -5.08 20.06 -8.22
C GLN A 375 -4.30 21.22 -8.86
N LYS A 376 -4.14 22.33 -8.13
CA LYS A 376 -3.41 23.51 -8.63
C LYS A 376 -1.91 23.27 -8.69
N TRP A 377 -1.36 22.50 -7.76
CA TRP A 377 0.04 22.10 -7.77
C TRP A 377 0.38 21.28 -9.00
N ARG A 378 -0.39 20.22 -9.31
CA ARG A 378 -0.17 19.40 -10.51
C ARG A 378 -0.25 20.19 -11.82
N GLN A 379 -1.11 21.21 -11.88
CA GLN A 379 -1.20 22.12 -13.04
C GLN A 379 0.07 22.96 -13.19
N LEU A 380 0.64 23.42 -12.07
CA LEU A 380 1.89 24.16 -12.06
C LEU A 380 3.07 23.25 -12.41
N GLU A 381 3.17 22.07 -11.79
CA GLU A 381 4.20 21.06 -12.07
C GLU A 381 4.25 20.68 -13.55
N ALA A 382 3.10 20.41 -14.17
CA ALA A 382 3.01 20.09 -15.59
C ALA A 382 3.57 21.21 -16.49
N SER A 383 3.46 22.48 -16.05
CA SER A 383 4.03 23.62 -16.77
C SER A 383 5.57 23.63 -16.71
N TYR A 384 6.16 23.03 -15.68
CA TYR A 384 7.61 22.86 -15.52
C TYR A 384 8.17 21.57 -16.14
N SER A 385 7.34 20.69 -16.72
CA SER A 385 7.76 19.40 -17.31
C SER A 385 8.84 19.49 -18.39
N THR A 386 8.99 20.64 -19.05
CA THR A 386 9.99 20.89 -20.10
C THR A 386 11.29 21.51 -19.56
N CYS A 387 11.35 21.82 -18.26
CA CYS A 387 12.49 22.48 -17.63
C CYS A 387 13.53 21.46 -17.15
N ASN A 388 14.72 21.45 -17.77
CA ASN A 388 15.80 20.51 -17.43
C ASN A 388 16.81 21.05 -16.38
N GLN A 389 16.50 22.13 -15.67
CA GLN A 389 17.42 22.68 -14.67
C GLN A 389 17.35 21.90 -13.36
N ARG A 390 18.49 21.39 -12.91
CA ARG A 390 18.62 20.57 -11.68
C ARG A 390 18.07 21.24 -10.42
N GLU A 391 18.21 22.56 -10.32
CA GLU A 391 17.76 23.32 -9.16
C GLU A 391 16.23 23.44 -9.09
N ILE A 392 15.57 23.72 -10.21
CA ILE A 392 14.11 23.76 -10.34
C ILE A 392 13.53 22.36 -10.09
N LEU A 393 14.11 21.32 -10.68
CA LEU A 393 13.70 19.93 -10.44
C LEU A 393 13.85 19.53 -8.97
N ARG A 394 14.90 20.02 -8.27
CA ARG A 394 15.07 19.79 -6.83
C ARG A 394 14.00 20.51 -6.00
N LEU A 395 13.63 21.73 -6.38
CA LEU A 395 12.58 22.50 -5.70
C LEU A 395 11.22 21.84 -5.89
N ILE A 396 10.85 21.44 -7.13
CA ILE A 396 9.62 20.69 -7.42
C ILE A 396 9.54 19.44 -6.54
N LYS A 397 10.60 18.62 -6.51
CA LYS A 397 10.64 17.43 -5.67
C LYS A 397 10.51 17.73 -4.17
N THR A 398 11.02 18.87 -3.71
CA THR A 398 10.88 19.28 -2.30
C THR A 398 9.43 19.67 -2.01
N THR A 399 8.81 20.44 -2.91
CA THR A 399 7.41 20.83 -2.81
C THR A 399 6.47 19.63 -2.86
N ASP A 400 6.75 18.62 -3.70
CA ASP A 400 6.01 17.35 -3.72
C ASP A 400 6.06 16.65 -2.37
N GLN A 401 7.22 16.61 -1.71
CA GLN A 401 7.37 16.00 -0.39
C GLN A 401 6.56 16.75 0.67
N THR A 402 6.53 18.09 0.61
CA THR A 402 5.70 18.92 1.49
C THR A 402 4.21 18.66 1.22
N MET A 403 3.80 18.56 -0.04
CA MET A 403 2.42 18.22 -0.44
C MET A 403 1.99 16.85 0.09
N VAL A 404 2.83 15.83 -0.04
CA VAL A 404 2.59 14.49 0.53
C VAL A 404 2.47 14.55 2.05
N SER A 405 3.31 15.34 2.72
CA SER A 405 3.25 15.49 4.18
C SER A 405 1.94 16.13 4.64
N ILE A 406 1.45 17.16 3.94
CA ILE A 406 0.15 17.78 4.22
C ILE A 406 -0.99 16.79 3.93
N GLN A 407 -0.89 16.05 2.82
CA GLN A 407 -1.86 15.03 2.44
C GLN A 407 -2.01 13.96 3.53
N GLN A 408 -0.89 13.46 4.05
CA GLN A 408 -0.84 12.48 5.13
C GLN A 408 -1.40 13.04 6.44
N ALA A 409 -1.01 14.26 6.82
CA ALA A 409 -1.51 14.92 8.02
C ALA A 409 -3.03 15.17 7.97
N LEU A 410 -3.57 15.44 6.79
CA LEU A 410 -5.02 15.58 6.56
C LEU A 410 -5.73 14.24 6.34
N GLN A 411 -5.02 13.11 6.38
CA GLN A 411 -5.56 11.77 6.10
C GLN A 411 -6.30 11.70 4.75
N VAL A 412 -5.85 12.49 3.77
CA VAL A 412 -6.41 12.46 2.40
C VAL A 412 -5.75 11.28 1.69
N GLY A 413 -6.38 10.10 1.70
CA GLY A 413 -5.74 8.87 1.19
C GLY A 413 -5.16 9.02 -0.23
N ASN A 414 -4.06 8.30 -0.47
CA ASN A 414 -3.26 8.38 -1.70
C ASN A 414 -4.10 8.06 -2.95
N VAL A 415 -4.08 8.96 -3.94
CA VAL A 415 -4.83 8.83 -5.19
C VAL A 415 -4.19 7.80 -6.14
N PHE A 416 -2.88 7.58 -6.05
CA PHE A 416 -2.10 6.53 -6.70
C PHE A 416 -0.64 6.62 -6.22
N ASP A 417 -0.06 5.54 -5.69
CA ASP A 417 1.35 5.51 -5.26
C ASP A 417 2.21 4.94 -6.40
N HIS A 418 2.93 5.82 -7.10
CA HIS A 418 3.74 5.44 -8.26
C HIS A 418 4.94 4.57 -7.87
N ASP A 419 5.59 4.90 -6.76
CA ASP A 419 6.78 4.18 -6.29
C ASP A 419 6.41 2.76 -5.84
N LEU A 420 5.29 2.61 -5.14
CA LEU A 420 4.75 1.30 -4.78
C LEU A 420 4.37 0.47 -6.01
N ALA A 421 3.72 1.09 -7.01
CA ALA A 421 3.36 0.39 -8.24
C ALA A 421 4.61 -0.13 -8.98
N MET A 422 5.66 0.69 -9.06
CA MET A 422 6.96 0.32 -9.63
C MET A 422 7.61 -0.85 -8.87
N GLN A 423 7.62 -0.80 -7.53
CA GLN A 423 8.16 -1.88 -6.70
C GLN A 423 7.40 -3.20 -6.87
N ILE A 424 6.06 -3.14 -6.93
CA ILE A 424 5.23 -4.32 -7.17
C ILE A 424 5.56 -4.93 -8.53
N LEU A 425 5.63 -4.11 -9.59
CA LEU A 425 5.93 -4.59 -10.94
C LEU A 425 7.33 -5.19 -11.06
N ALA A 426 8.34 -4.55 -10.46
CA ALA A 426 9.69 -5.10 -10.40
C ALA A 426 9.72 -6.46 -9.66
N SER A 427 8.94 -6.60 -8.58
CA SER A 427 8.80 -7.85 -7.85
C SER A 427 8.11 -8.92 -8.71
N LEU A 428 7.04 -8.56 -9.44
CA LEU A 428 6.34 -9.45 -10.37
C LEU A 428 7.22 -9.91 -11.53
N GLU A 429 8.10 -9.05 -12.04
CA GLU A 429 9.12 -9.44 -13.01
C GLU A 429 10.07 -10.49 -12.44
N ASN A 430 10.64 -10.23 -11.26
CA ASN A 430 11.57 -11.14 -10.61
C ASN A 430 10.94 -12.51 -10.34
N TYR A 431 9.72 -12.54 -9.78
CA TYR A 431 9.01 -13.79 -9.57
C TYR A 431 8.60 -14.47 -10.88
N GLY A 432 8.29 -13.69 -11.91
CA GLY A 432 8.05 -14.18 -13.26
C GLY A 432 9.27 -14.90 -13.85
N GLU A 433 10.48 -14.38 -13.64
CA GLU A 433 11.72 -15.04 -14.05
C GLU A 433 11.95 -16.36 -13.29
N HIS A 434 11.70 -16.38 -11.98
CA HIS A 434 11.75 -17.61 -11.19
C HIS A 434 10.72 -18.66 -11.63
N LEU A 435 9.52 -18.24 -12.05
CA LEU A 435 8.54 -19.14 -12.65
C LEU A 435 9.06 -19.76 -13.95
N GLN A 436 9.67 -18.96 -14.84
CA GLN A 436 10.25 -19.45 -16.09
C GLN A 436 11.37 -20.46 -15.82
N GLU A 437 12.23 -20.16 -14.84
CA GLU A 437 13.29 -21.06 -14.41
C GLU A 437 12.69 -22.37 -13.87
N ALA A 438 11.67 -22.31 -13.02
CA ALA A 438 11.01 -23.50 -12.49
C ALA A 438 10.35 -24.35 -13.59
N PHE A 439 9.66 -23.74 -14.55
CA PHE A 439 9.06 -24.46 -15.68
C PHE A 439 10.13 -25.10 -16.58
N SER A 440 11.21 -24.38 -16.89
CA SER A 440 12.28 -24.89 -17.77
C SER A 440 13.13 -25.98 -17.12
N THR A 441 13.42 -25.87 -15.82
CA THR A 441 14.33 -26.80 -15.11
C THR A 441 13.61 -27.96 -14.44
N LYS A 442 12.37 -27.77 -13.96
CA LYS A 442 11.68 -28.76 -13.13
C LYS A 442 10.48 -29.42 -13.81
N VAL A 443 9.79 -28.71 -14.72
CA VAL A 443 8.58 -29.23 -15.40
C VAL A 443 8.91 -29.80 -16.77
N LEU A 444 9.58 -29.01 -17.63
CA LEU A 444 9.90 -29.37 -19.01
C LEU A 444 10.72 -30.67 -19.18
N PRO A 445 11.72 -30.96 -18.32
CA PRO A 445 12.53 -32.18 -18.49
C PRO A 445 11.82 -33.46 -18.03
N LYS A 446 10.67 -33.36 -17.35
CA LYS A 446 10.02 -34.51 -16.74
C LYS A 446 9.04 -35.21 -17.71
N PRO A 447 9.20 -36.53 -17.93
CA PRO A 447 8.35 -37.27 -18.86
C PRO A 447 6.91 -37.47 -18.38
N GLN A 448 6.63 -37.20 -17.10
CA GLN A 448 5.29 -37.33 -16.50
C GLN A 448 4.31 -36.25 -17.00
N TYR A 449 4.82 -35.15 -17.55
CA TYR A 449 4.00 -34.07 -18.10
C TYR A 449 4.04 -34.12 -19.63
N ASN A 450 2.90 -33.83 -20.26
CA ASN A 450 2.86 -33.69 -21.72
C ASN A 450 3.85 -32.58 -22.14
N ARG A 451 4.72 -32.88 -23.11
CA ARG A 451 5.72 -31.93 -23.61
C ARG A 451 5.08 -30.65 -24.12
N GLN A 452 3.91 -30.74 -24.77
CA GLN A 452 3.16 -29.58 -25.23
C GLN A 452 2.66 -28.73 -24.05
N PHE A 453 2.14 -29.36 -23.00
CA PHE A 453 1.71 -28.67 -21.77
C PHE A 453 2.87 -27.91 -21.13
N SER A 454 4.04 -28.55 -21.01
CA SER A 454 5.21 -27.94 -20.37
C SER A 454 5.79 -26.77 -21.17
N ILE A 455 5.81 -26.88 -22.50
CA ILE A 455 6.23 -25.79 -23.41
C ILE A 455 5.24 -24.63 -23.33
N GLN A 456 3.93 -24.92 -23.34
CA GLN A 456 2.90 -23.90 -23.25
C GLN A 456 2.95 -23.19 -21.89
N GLY A 457 3.12 -23.91 -20.78
CA GLY A 457 3.28 -23.31 -19.45
C GLY A 457 4.51 -22.39 -19.35
N LEU A 458 5.65 -22.82 -19.90
CA LEU A 458 6.85 -21.98 -19.97
C LEU A 458 6.60 -20.72 -20.82
N HIS A 459 5.96 -20.87 -21.98
CA HIS A 459 5.65 -19.74 -22.85
C HIS A 459 4.68 -18.74 -22.18
N THR A 460 3.63 -19.23 -21.51
CA THR A 460 2.70 -18.37 -20.76
C THR A 460 3.41 -17.65 -19.61
N SER A 461 4.35 -18.30 -18.91
CA SER A 461 5.18 -17.65 -17.88
C SER A 461 6.11 -16.57 -18.46
N GLN A 462 6.70 -16.80 -19.63
CA GLN A 462 7.48 -15.80 -20.36
C GLN A 462 6.63 -14.60 -20.78
N GLN A 463 5.43 -14.84 -21.31
CA GLN A 463 4.48 -13.80 -21.68
C GLN A 463 4.09 -12.96 -20.46
N PHE A 464 3.73 -13.58 -19.34
CA PHE A 464 3.41 -12.89 -18.09
C PHE A 464 4.53 -11.95 -17.65
N THR A 465 5.77 -12.44 -17.65
CA THR A 465 6.95 -11.65 -17.25
C THR A 465 7.22 -10.50 -18.22
N ALA A 466 7.12 -10.74 -19.52
CA ALA A 466 7.28 -9.69 -20.53
C ALA A 466 6.19 -8.61 -20.43
N PHE A 467 4.96 -8.99 -20.10
CA PHE A 467 3.88 -8.03 -19.86
C PHE A 467 4.12 -7.18 -18.61
N ALA A 468 4.54 -7.78 -17.48
CA ALA A 468 4.89 -7.04 -16.27
C ALA A 468 6.02 -6.04 -16.55
N ARG A 469 7.06 -6.47 -17.28
CA ARG A 469 8.19 -5.63 -17.70
C ARG A 469 7.79 -4.45 -18.59
N ASN A 470 6.91 -4.68 -19.56
CA ASN A 470 6.45 -3.59 -20.42
C ASN A 470 5.66 -2.54 -19.62
N ILE A 471 4.83 -2.99 -18.67
CA ILE A 471 4.09 -2.08 -17.78
C ILE A 471 5.05 -1.29 -16.89
N HIS A 472 6.07 -1.96 -16.33
CA HIS A 472 7.12 -1.32 -15.53
C HIS A 472 7.88 -0.25 -16.31
N TYR A 473 8.30 -0.52 -17.55
CA TYR A 473 8.96 0.47 -18.41
C TYR A 473 8.06 1.64 -18.77
N ASP A 474 6.78 1.40 -19.06
CA ASP A 474 5.84 2.47 -19.43
C ASP A 474 5.59 3.41 -18.25
N LEU A 475 5.47 2.88 -17.02
CA LEU A 475 5.38 3.70 -15.82
C LEU A 475 6.69 4.44 -15.55
N ALA A 476 7.84 3.79 -15.69
CA ALA A 476 9.15 4.45 -15.57
C ALA A 476 9.33 5.62 -16.56
N ALA A 477 8.73 5.50 -17.74
CA ALA A 477 8.74 6.53 -18.78
C ALA A 477 7.72 7.67 -18.52
N GLY A 478 6.96 7.62 -17.43
CA GLY A 478 6.00 8.66 -17.05
C GLY A 478 4.62 8.52 -17.70
N SER A 479 4.24 7.32 -18.15
CA SER A 479 2.90 7.07 -18.68
C SER A 479 1.83 7.29 -17.61
N LYS A 480 0.67 7.80 -18.01
CA LYS A 480 -0.44 8.05 -17.07
C LYS A 480 -1.01 6.71 -16.57
N PRO A 481 -1.44 6.62 -15.30
CA PRO A 481 -2.02 5.38 -14.75
C PRO A 481 -3.24 4.86 -15.55
N GLU A 482 -4.01 5.76 -16.16
CA GLU A 482 -5.16 5.43 -17.01
C GLU A 482 -4.77 4.63 -18.25
N ASP A 483 -3.62 4.94 -18.86
CA ASP A 483 -3.12 4.27 -20.08
C ASP A 483 -2.58 2.87 -19.78
N VAL A 484 -2.09 2.68 -18.56
CA VAL A 484 -1.51 1.42 -18.07
C VAL A 484 -2.58 0.45 -17.57
N ARG A 485 -3.75 0.95 -17.16
CA ARG A 485 -4.84 0.16 -16.57
C ARG A 485 -5.28 -1.04 -17.40
N ALA A 486 -5.58 -0.84 -18.68
CA ALA A 486 -6.04 -1.91 -19.56
C ALA A 486 -4.99 -3.04 -19.70
N ARG A 487 -3.72 -2.70 -19.52
CA ARG A 487 -2.60 -3.65 -19.53
C ARG A 487 -2.51 -4.41 -18.21
N CYS A 488 -2.75 -3.76 -17.07
CA CYS A 488 -2.89 -4.43 -15.77
C CYS A 488 -4.04 -5.45 -15.79
N ASP A 489 -5.21 -5.12 -16.34
CA ASP A 489 -6.33 -6.08 -16.50
C ASP A 489 -5.92 -7.31 -17.35
N THR A 490 -5.05 -7.10 -18.33
CA THR A 490 -4.52 -8.17 -19.18
C THR A 490 -3.48 -9.02 -18.44
N LEU A 491 -2.63 -8.40 -17.62
CA LEU A 491 -1.68 -9.08 -16.73
C LEU A 491 -2.41 -9.98 -15.74
N VAL A 492 -3.48 -9.47 -15.10
CA VAL A 492 -4.34 -10.23 -14.16
C VAL A 492 -4.95 -11.46 -14.84
N ARG A 493 -5.53 -11.29 -16.04
CA ARG A 493 -6.09 -12.42 -16.79
C ARG A 493 -5.03 -13.44 -17.18
N GLY A 494 -3.85 -12.98 -17.59
CA GLY A 494 -2.71 -13.83 -17.89
C GLY A 494 -2.26 -14.65 -16.68
N TRP A 495 -2.24 -14.04 -15.49
CA TRP A 495 -1.95 -14.74 -14.24
C TRP A 495 -3.00 -15.79 -13.89
N ASN A 496 -4.29 -15.42 -13.91
CA ASN A 496 -5.37 -16.35 -13.58
C ASN A 496 -5.35 -17.57 -14.51
N TYR A 497 -5.07 -17.36 -15.81
CA TYR A 497 -4.88 -18.43 -16.78
C TYR A 497 -3.65 -19.29 -16.45
N LEU A 498 -2.50 -18.70 -16.14
CA LEU A 498 -1.28 -19.43 -15.77
C LEU A 498 -1.49 -20.28 -14.50
N ASN A 499 -2.10 -19.68 -13.47
CA ASN A 499 -2.32 -20.34 -12.19
C ASN A 499 -3.35 -21.48 -12.31
N GLY A 500 -4.50 -21.22 -12.95
CA GLY A 500 -5.56 -22.21 -13.11
C GLY A 500 -5.21 -23.36 -14.05
N GLU A 501 -4.67 -23.06 -15.24
CA GLU A 501 -4.46 -24.07 -16.27
C GLU A 501 -3.17 -24.86 -16.12
N TYR A 502 -2.13 -24.28 -15.52
CA TYR A 502 -0.82 -24.92 -15.42
C TYR A 502 -0.43 -25.25 -13.99
N ILE A 503 -0.38 -24.26 -13.08
CA ILE A 503 0.17 -24.47 -11.73
C ILE A 503 -0.66 -25.49 -10.93
N HIS A 504 -1.99 -25.36 -10.91
CA HIS A 504 -2.87 -26.30 -10.19
C HIS A 504 -2.86 -27.74 -10.74
N LYS A 505 -2.46 -27.94 -12.00
CA LYS A 505 -2.42 -29.26 -12.65
C LYS A 505 -1.09 -30.00 -12.46
N LEU A 506 -0.10 -29.35 -11.83
CA LEU A 506 1.17 -29.98 -11.48
C LEU A 506 1.02 -30.88 -10.27
N ASN A 507 1.91 -31.86 -10.12
CA ASN A 507 1.87 -32.83 -9.02
C ASN A 507 3.21 -32.89 -8.28
N GLY A 508 3.17 -33.30 -7.02
CA GLY A 508 4.36 -33.54 -6.20
C GLY A 508 5.19 -32.28 -5.93
N ARG A 509 6.52 -32.43 -5.92
CA ARG A 509 7.48 -31.39 -5.49
C ARG A 509 7.52 -30.15 -6.41
N GLU A 510 7.16 -30.31 -7.68
CA GLU A 510 7.06 -29.17 -8.62
C GLU A 510 5.89 -28.26 -8.28
N ARG A 511 4.75 -28.86 -7.88
CA ARG A 511 3.59 -28.10 -7.41
C ARG A 511 3.93 -27.32 -6.15
N GLU A 512 4.67 -27.90 -5.21
CA GLU A 512 5.07 -27.21 -3.98
C GLU A 512 5.90 -25.95 -4.27
N ASP A 513 6.92 -26.06 -5.12
CA ASP A 513 7.79 -24.93 -5.46
C ASP A 513 7.04 -23.83 -6.22
N LEU A 514 6.19 -24.21 -7.18
CA LEU A 514 5.40 -23.27 -7.97
C LEU A 514 4.22 -22.68 -7.18
N ASN A 515 3.67 -23.41 -6.22
CA ASN A 515 2.66 -22.88 -5.29
C ASN A 515 3.26 -21.84 -4.35
N ARG A 516 4.51 -22.01 -3.89
CA ARG A 516 5.21 -20.97 -3.12
C ARG A 516 5.34 -19.68 -3.92
N LEU A 517 5.75 -19.77 -5.19
CA LEU A 517 5.80 -18.61 -6.07
C LEU A 517 4.40 -18.02 -6.31
N SER A 518 3.38 -18.86 -6.51
CA SER A 518 1.98 -18.42 -6.65
C SER A 518 1.47 -17.66 -5.42
N SER A 519 1.87 -18.08 -4.22
CA SER A 519 1.53 -17.43 -2.94
C SER A 519 2.19 -16.06 -2.74
N GLN A 520 3.28 -15.79 -3.47
CA GLN A 520 3.97 -14.50 -3.47
C GLN A 520 3.44 -13.58 -4.58
N ILE A 521 3.12 -14.14 -5.75
CA ILE A 521 2.66 -13.39 -6.92
C ILE A 521 1.20 -12.94 -6.78
N THR A 522 0.31 -13.82 -6.32
CA THR A 522 -1.12 -13.53 -6.27
C THR A 522 -1.45 -12.29 -5.44
N PRO A 523 -0.91 -12.11 -4.20
CA PRO A 523 -1.17 -10.89 -3.42
C PRO A 523 -0.68 -9.61 -4.12
N LEU A 524 0.48 -9.66 -4.77
CA LEU A 524 1.05 -8.53 -5.51
C LEU A 524 0.16 -8.11 -6.69
N ILE A 525 -0.41 -9.08 -7.40
CA ILE A 525 -1.34 -8.81 -8.51
C ILE A 525 -2.65 -8.20 -8.01
N VAL A 526 -3.17 -8.69 -6.87
CA VAL A 526 -4.36 -8.10 -6.25
C VAL A 526 -4.09 -6.66 -5.82
N GLN A 527 -2.96 -6.43 -5.15
CA GLN A 527 -2.54 -5.09 -4.74
C GLN A 527 -2.41 -4.17 -5.96
N LEU A 528 -1.73 -4.60 -7.02
CA LEU A 528 -1.63 -3.85 -8.27
C LEU A 528 -3.01 -3.52 -8.85
N GLN A 529 -3.91 -4.52 -8.94
CA GLN A 529 -5.23 -4.32 -9.53
C GLN A 529 -6.08 -3.32 -8.73
N THR A 530 -6.02 -3.38 -7.40
CA THR A 530 -6.74 -2.42 -6.54
C THR A 530 -6.19 -0.99 -6.66
N MET A 531 -4.89 -0.82 -6.93
CA MET A 531 -4.30 0.49 -7.18
C MET A 531 -4.75 1.10 -8.52
N PHE A 532 -4.93 0.27 -9.56
CA PHE A 532 -5.35 0.70 -10.90
C PHE A 532 -6.87 0.71 -11.11
N GLU A 533 -7.69 0.58 -10.07
CA GLU A 533 -9.16 0.69 -10.15
C GLU A 533 -9.71 2.07 -10.61
N VAL A 534 -8.84 2.97 -11.09
CA VAL A 534 -9.08 4.38 -11.46
C VAL A 534 -10.39 4.68 -12.17
#